data_AF-A0A1Q9TQQ0-F1
#
_entry.id   AF-A0A1Q9TQQ0-F1
#
_cell.length_a   1.000
_cell.length_b   1.000
_cell.length_c   1.000
_cell.angle_alpha   90.00
_cell.angle_beta   90.00
_cell.angle_gamma   90.00
#
_symmetry.space_group_name_H-M   'P 1'
#
loop_
_entity.id
_entity.type
_entity.pdbx_description
1 polymer ?
#
loop_
_entity_poly.entity_id
_entity_poly.type
_entity_poly.pdbx_seq_one_letter_code
_entity_poly.pdbx_strand_id
1 'polypeptide(L)'
;MPRGTSVRHPLAGLTRDFHKIGPLDAAIEPGMAAELDQHAAEVSAAIISSGRSVTARSLGTYLHGFLDGCLERGWDSEAVEYDWETLRVLAICRLAKERGFVR
;
A
#
# COMPACT_ATOMS: atom_id res chain seq x y z
N MET A 1 23.76 -14.23 -14.00
CA MET A 1 23.07 -14.16 -12.69
C MET A 1 23.71 -13.12 -11.80
N PRO A 2 23.02 -12.02 -11.49
CA PRO A 2 23.20 -11.29 -10.24
C PRO A 2 21.90 -11.38 -9.42
N ARG A 3 21.92 -12.02 -8.24
CA ARG A 3 22.23 -11.45 -6.91
C ARG A 3 21.08 -10.60 -6.35
N GLY A 4 20.36 -11.20 -5.40
CA GLY A 4 19.24 -10.62 -4.67
C GLY A 4 19.59 -9.30 -3.99
N THR A 5 18.62 -8.39 -4.01
CA THR A 5 18.68 -7.08 -3.37
C THR A 5 17.92 -7.12 -2.06
N SER A 6 18.50 -6.42 -1.08
CA SER A 6 18.26 -6.57 0.34
C SER A 6 16.90 -6.08 0.80
N VAL A 7 16.30 -6.90 1.67
CA VAL A 7 15.30 -6.53 2.68
C VAL A 7 15.74 -5.27 3.44
N ARG A 8 15.01 -4.17 3.27
CA ARG A 8 15.08 -3.00 4.15
C ARG A 8 13.67 -2.58 4.57
N HIS A 9 13.23 -3.14 5.69
CA HIS A 9 12.07 -2.82 6.53
C HIS A 9 10.96 -1.94 5.89
N PRO A 10 9.93 -2.56 5.28
CA PRO A 10 9.06 -1.93 4.27
C PRO A 10 8.07 -0.89 4.81
N LEU A 11 7.94 -0.67 6.12
CA LEU A 11 7.04 0.35 6.66
C LEU A 11 7.72 1.69 7.02
N ALA A 12 9.04 1.70 7.24
CA ALA A 12 9.76 2.93 7.58
C ALA A 12 10.43 3.59 6.34
N GLY A 13 10.66 2.80 5.29
CA GLY A 13 11.08 3.27 3.98
C GLY A 13 9.91 3.80 3.15
N LEU A 14 8.77 3.08 3.15
CA LEU A 14 7.56 3.50 2.43
C LEU A 14 7.20 4.95 2.78
N THR A 15 7.00 5.29 4.07
CA THR A 15 6.55 6.62 4.50
C THR A 15 7.53 7.75 4.14
N ARG A 16 8.82 7.42 3.99
CA ARG A 16 9.88 8.40 3.67
C ARG A 16 9.96 8.69 2.17
N ASP A 17 9.65 7.71 1.33
CA ASP A 17 9.53 7.89 -0.12
C ASP A 17 8.11 8.29 -0.56
N PHE A 18 7.10 8.13 0.30
CA PHE A 18 5.72 8.59 0.07
C PHE A 18 5.57 10.11 -0.13
N HIS A 19 6.51 10.92 0.37
CA HIS A 19 6.52 12.36 0.04
C HIS A 19 6.96 12.64 -1.41
N LYS A 20 7.51 11.64 -2.12
CA LYS A 20 7.96 11.74 -3.51
C LYS A 20 7.06 11.02 -4.52
N ILE A 21 6.23 10.06 -4.11
CA ILE A 21 5.37 9.25 -5.00
C ILE A 21 3.89 9.61 -4.84
N GLY A 22 3.56 10.88 -5.10
CA GLY A 22 2.18 11.30 -5.29
C GLY A 22 1.77 12.52 -4.48
N PRO A 23 0.82 13.31 -4.99
CA PRO A 23 0.68 14.71 -4.63
C PRO A 23 -0.10 14.82 -3.32
N LEU A 24 0.61 14.93 -2.20
CA LEU A 24 0.02 15.44 -0.96
C LEU A 24 0.05 16.98 -0.91
N ASP A 25 0.77 17.62 -1.84
CA ASP A 25 0.82 19.08 -2.07
C ASP A 25 0.16 19.52 -3.40
N ALA A 26 -0.26 18.58 -4.26
CA ALA A 26 -1.02 18.87 -5.49
C ALA A 26 -2.33 18.06 -5.51
N ALA A 27 -3.29 18.46 -6.35
CA ALA A 27 -4.56 17.74 -6.45
C ALA A 27 -4.32 16.35 -7.07
N ILE A 28 -4.63 15.28 -6.34
CA ILE A 28 -4.81 13.95 -6.92
C ILE A 28 -5.98 14.06 -7.90
N GLU A 29 -5.81 13.57 -9.13
CA GLU A 29 -6.90 13.50 -10.09
C GLU A 29 -8.10 12.75 -9.49
N PRO A 30 -9.34 13.25 -9.59
CA PRO A 30 -10.50 12.65 -8.93
C PRO A 30 -10.70 11.16 -9.22
N GLY A 31 -10.33 10.72 -10.42
CA GLY A 31 -10.38 9.30 -10.81
C GLY A 31 -9.43 8.44 -9.97
N MET A 32 -8.17 8.86 -9.83
CA MET A 32 -7.20 8.15 -9.00
C MET A 32 -7.59 8.17 -7.52
N ALA A 33 -8.14 9.28 -7.03
CA ALA A 33 -8.63 9.36 -5.66
C ALA A 33 -9.75 8.33 -5.39
N ALA A 34 -10.69 8.17 -6.33
CA ALA A 34 -11.76 7.19 -6.25
C ALA A 34 -11.25 5.74 -6.26
N GLU A 35 -10.25 5.43 -7.09
CA GLU A 35 -9.63 4.10 -7.12
C GLU A 35 -8.93 3.77 -5.80
N LEU A 36 -8.21 4.73 -5.22
CA LEU A 36 -7.58 4.56 -3.91
C LEU A 36 -8.63 4.34 -2.80
N ASP A 37 -9.74 5.08 -2.84
CA ASP A 37 -10.83 4.91 -1.88
C ASP A 37 -11.47 3.52 -2.00
N GLN A 38 -11.67 3.04 -3.24
CA GLN A 38 -12.16 1.69 -3.49
C GLN A 38 -11.20 0.63 -2.94
N HIS A 39 -9.90 0.75 -3.24
CA HIS A 39 -8.89 -0.17 -2.73
C HIS A 39 -8.87 -0.18 -1.19
N ALA A 40 -8.97 0.99 -0.55
CA ALA A 40 -9.01 1.10 0.91
C ALA A 40 -10.26 0.46 1.54
N ALA A 41 -11.42 0.61 0.88
CA ALA A 41 -12.67 -0.03 1.29
C ALA A 41 -12.58 -1.56 1.20
N GLU A 42 -12.03 -2.09 0.11
CA GLU A 42 -11.81 -3.52 -0.10
C GLU A 42 -10.82 -4.11 0.92
N VAL A 43 -9.72 -3.42 1.22
CA VAL A 43 -8.76 -3.83 2.27
C VAL A 43 -9.44 -3.89 3.64
N SER A 44 -10.21 -2.85 3.97
CA SER A 44 -10.95 -2.80 5.24
C SER A 44 -11.96 -3.94 5.33
N ALA A 45 -12.72 -4.20 4.26
CA ALA A 45 -13.67 -5.29 4.18
C ALA A 45 -12.99 -6.66 4.32
N ALA A 46 -11.85 -6.88 3.66
CA ALA A 46 -11.08 -8.11 3.78
C ALA A 46 -10.63 -8.36 5.23
N ILE A 47 -10.11 -7.33 5.91
CA ILE A 47 -9.72 -7.42 7.32
C ILE A 47 -10.94 -7.76 8.20
N ILE A 48 -12.06 -7.06 8.00
CA ILE A 48 -13.29 -7.28 8.78
C ILE A 48 -13.85 -8.68 8.55
N SER A 49 -13.87 -9.16 7.30
CA SER A 49 -14.33 -10.51 6.95
C SER A 49 -13.47 -11.61 7.59
N SER A 50 -12.20 -11.32 7.90
CA SER A 50 -11.31 -12.22 8.65
C SER A 50 -11.56 -12.23 10.17
N GLY A 51 -12.60 -11.54 10.65
CA GLY A 51 -12.95 -11.43 12.07
C GLY A 51 -12.05 -10.47 12.86
N ARG A 52 -11.35 -9.54 12.17
CA ARG A 52 -10.43 -8.58 12.79
C ARG A 52 -10.96 -7.16 12.64
N SER A 53 -10.65 -6.29 13.59
CA SER A 53 -10.87 -4.85 13.44
C SER A 53 -9.74 -4.22 12.63
N VAL A 54 -10.05 -3.12 11.91
CA VAL A 54 -9.04 -2.35 11.17
C VAL A 54 -8.18 -1.56 12.17
N THR A 55 -6.97 -2.07 12.41
CA THR A 55 -5.96 -1.51 13.32
C THR A 55 -4.62 -1.41 12.59
N ALA A 56 -3.66 -0.66 13.13
CA ALA A 56 -2.30 -0.60 12.59
C ALA A 56 -1.68 -2.00 12.41
N ARG A 57 -1.90 -2.90 13.39
CA ARG A 57 -1.39 -4.28 13.36
C ARG A 57 -2.04 -5.11 12.26
N SER A 58 -3.36 -5.09 12.14
CA SER A 58 -4.07 -5.88 11.13
C SER A 58 -3.77 -5.38 9.72
N LEU A 59 -3.65 -4.06 9.55
CA LEU A 59 -3.30 -3.43 8.28
C LEU A 59 -1.85 -3.77 7.88
N GLY A 60 -0.91 -3.74 8.82
CA GLY A 60 0.47 -4.18 8.56
C GLY A 60 0.57 -5.67 8.22
N THR A 61 -0.25 -6.51 8.86
CA THR A 61 -0.33 -7.95 8.54
C THR A 61 -0.86 -8.17 7.12
N TYR A 62 -1.92 -7.44 6.75
CA TYR A 62 -2.48 -7.48 5.40
C TYR A 62 -1.45 -7.04 4.36
N LEU A 63 -0.79 -5.89 4.58
CA LEU A 63 0.22 -5.37 3.66
C LEU A 63 1.37 -6.36 3.45
N HIS A 64 1.85 -6.98 4.52
CA HIS A 64 2.93 -7.96 4.41
C HIS A 64 2.52 -9.15 3.55
N GLY A 65 1.37 -9.78 3.82
CA GLY A 65 0.89 -10.92 3.03
C GLY A 65 0.57 -10.54 1.58
N PHE A 66 0.08 -9.31 1.35
CA PHE A 66 -0.15 -8.77 0.03
C PHE A 66 1.15 -8.67 -0.77
N LEU A 67 2.17 -8.01 -0.20
CA LEU A 67 3.46 -7.83 -0.84
C LEU A 67 4.15 -9.16 -1.11
N ASP A 68 4.12 -10.09 -0.15
CA ASP A 68 4.68 -11.43 -0.29
C ASP A 68 4.08 -12.14 -1.52
N GLY A 69 2.75 -12.16 -1.63
CA GLY A 69 2.08 -12.74 -2.79
C GLY A 69 2.38 -12.01 -4.10
N CYS A 70 2.61 -10.69 -4.09
CA CYS A 70 2.99 -9.95 -5.30
C CYS A 70 4.40 -10.33 -5.76
N LEU A 71 5.35 -10.40 -4.82
CA LEU A 71 6.73 -10.79 -5.11
C LEU A 71 6.82 -12.23 -5.61
N GLU A 72 6.05 -13.15 -5.03
CA GLU A 72 5.95 -14.53 -5.52
C GLU A 72 5.47 -14.63 -6.97
N ARG A 73 4.61 -13.69 -7.40
CA ARG A 73 4.13 -13.59 -8.80
C ARG A 73 5.08 -12.84 -9.73
N GLY A 74 6.22 -12.35 -9.22
CA GLY A 74 7.19 -11.59 -9.99
C GLY A 74 6.76 -10.15 -10.27
N TRP A 75 5.94 -9.56 -9.38
CA TRP A 75 5.55 -8.16 -9.50
C TRP A 75 6.78 -7.25 -9.44
N ASP A 76 6.84 -6.31 -10.38
CA ASP A 76 7.86 -5.28 -10.48
C ASP A 76 7.19 -3.90 -10.55
N SER A 77 7.27 -3.15 -9.45
CA SER A 77 6.67 -1.83 -9.30
C SER A 77 7.29 -0.76 -10.22
N GLU A 78 8.44 -1.03 -10.83
CA GLU A 78 9.09 -0.09 -11.76
C GLU A 78 8.67 -0.31 -13.23
N ALA A 79 8.00 -1.42 -13.53
CA ALA A 79 7.68 -1.80 -14.90
C ALA A 79 6.44 -1.08 -15.49
N VAL A 80 5.48 -0.67 -14.65
CA VAL A 80 4.23 -0.04 -15.07
C VAL A 80 3.87 1.11 -14.13
N GLU A 81 3.50 2.25 -14.70
CA GLU A 81 3.04 3.40 -13.93
C GLU A 81 1.65 3.11 -13.34
N TYR A 82 1.56 3.05 -12.00
CA TYR A 82 0.33 2.84 -11.20
C TYR A 82 -0.49 1.60 -11.58
N ASP A 83 0.15 0.44 -11.62
CA ASP A 83 -0.59 -0.82 -11.70
C ASP A 83 -1.46 -1.10 -10.46
N TRP A 84 -2.31 -2.12 -10.55
CA TRP A 84 -3.28 -2.45 -9.51
C TRP A 84 -2.61 -2.73 -8.16
N GLU A 85 -1.47 -3.42 -8.15
CA GLU A 85 -0.65 -3.66 -6.97
C GLU A 85 -0.13 -2.37 -6.35
N THR A 86 0.40 -1.46 -7.16
CA THR A 86 0.84 -0.13 -6.73
C THR A 86 -0.32 0.63 -6.09
N LEU A 87 -1.47 0.71 -6.75
CA LEU A 87 -2.67 1.38 -6.22
C LEU A 87 -3.13 0.78 -4.89
N ARG A 88 -3.02 -0.55 -4.71
CA ARG A 88 -3.34 -1.22 -3.45
C ARG A 88 -2.41 -0.79 -2.32
N VAL A 89 -1.10 -0.71 -2.58
CA VAL A 89 -0.11 -0.27 -1.59
C VAL A 89 -0.33 1.21 -1.24
N LEU A 90 -0.58 2.07 -2.23
CA LEU A 90 -0.87 3.49 -2.03
C LEU A 90 -2.13 3.67 -1.16
N ALA A 91 -3.20 2.91 -1.45
CA ALA A 91 -4.45 2.96 -0.70
C ALA A 91 -4.27 2.53 0.78
N ILE A 92 -3.47 1.49 1.04
CA ILE A 92 -3.13 1.05 2.41
C ILE A 92 -2.43 2.17 3.19
N CYS A 93 -1.52 2.89 2.54
CA CYS A 93 -0.75 3.93 3.20
C CYS A 93 -1.58 5.19 3.47
N ARG A 94 -2.44 5.55 2.52
CA ARG A 94 -3.45 6.60 2.72
C ARG A 94 -4.39 6.24 3.87
N LEU A 95 -4.91 5.01 3.89
CA LEU A 95 -5.77 4.51 4.97
C LEU A 95 -5.04 4.55 6.33
N ALA A 96 -3.77 4.17 6.38
CA ALA A 96 -2.97 4.25 7.61
C ALA A 96 -2.83 5.70 8.12
N LYS A 97 -2.62 6.66 7.20
CA LYS A 97 -2.55 8.10 7.53
C LYS A 97 -3.90 8.64 8.00
N GLU A 98 -4.98 8.35 7.29
CA GLU A 98 -6.35 8.79 7.63
C GLU A 98 -6.81 8.26 8.99
N ARG A 99 -6.39 7.03 9.34
CA ARG A 99 -6.69 6.41 10.64
C ARG A 99 -5.74 6.86 11.76
N GLY A 100 -4.72 7.68 11.46
CA GLY A 100 -3.72 8.13 12.43
C GLY A 100 -2.77 7.03 12.91
N PHE A 101 -2.60 5.95 12.14
CA PHE A 101 -1.66 4.87 12.46
C PHE A 101 -0.20 5.23 12.18
N VAL A 102 0.01 6.19 11.28
CA VAL A 102 1.31 6.76 10.93
C VAL A 102 1.22 8.28 11.00
N ARG A 103 2.33 8.93 11.38
CA ARG A 103 2.48 10.39 11.43
C ARG A 103 3.07 10.92 10.14
#